data_AF-A0A1E4JVB0-F1
#
_entry.id   AF-A0A1E4JVB0-F1
#
_cell.length_a   1.000
_cell.length_b   1.000
_cell.length_c   1.000
_cell.angle_alpha   90.00
_cell.angle_beta   90.00
_cell.angle_gamma   90.00
#
_symmetry.space_group_name_H-M   'P 1'
#
loop_
_entity.id
_entity.type
_entity.pdbx_description
1 polymer ?
#
loop_
_entity_poly.entity_id
_entity_poly.type
_entity_poly.pdbx_seq_one_letter_code
_entity_poly.pdbx_strand_id
1 'polypeptide(L)'
;MPLTESQRADLFAALESRGWSWNEGFIYAPHRSLWLLGSAPWTGDLPDFHERMQGRLARVEWLSPEYDDPHYHRKVMDDTASLVDVLAALLAGKPA
;
A
#
# COMPACT_ATOMS: atom_id res chain seq x y z
N MET A 1 -3.60 -17.64 -2.67
CA MET A 1 -3.51 -17.71 -4.16
C MET A 1 -2.99 -16.42 -4.76
N PRO A 2 -2.16 -16.45 -5.82
CA PRO A 2 -1.77 -15.22 -6.54
C PRO A 2 -2.99 -14.51 -7.14
N LEU A 3 -2.93 -13.18 -7.27
CA LEU A 3 -4.01 -12.39 -7.87
C LEU A 3 -4.22 -12.76 -9.35
N THR A 4 -5.48 -12.80 -9.77
CA THR A 4 -5.87 -12.88 -11.18
C THR A 4 -5.55 -11.58 -11.91
N GLU A 5 -5.46 -11.60 -13.24
CA GLU A 5 -5.28 -10.39 -14.06
C GLU A 5 -6.29 -9.27 -13.74
N SER A 6 -7.56 -9.62 -13.58
CA SER A 6 -8.60 -8.66 -13.20
C SER A 6 -8.30 -8.02 -11.84
N GLN A 7 -7.96 -8.81 -10.83
CA GLN A 7 -7.63 -8.30 -9.50
C GLN A 7 -6.38 -7.41 -9.51
N ARG A 8 -5.43 -7.69 -10.41
CA ARG A 8 -4.25 -6.83 -10.60
C ARG A 8 -4.64 -5.49 -11.21
N ALA A 9 -5.49 -5.49 -12.23
CA ALA A 9 -5.99 -4.27 -12.84
C ALA A 9 -6.79 -3.42 -11.84
N ASP A 10 -7.67 -4.05 -11.06
CA ASP A 10 -8.46 -3.39 -10.02
C ASP A 10 -7.56 -2.76 -8.94
N LEU A 11 -6.52 -3.49 -8.52
CA LEU A 11 -5.52 -2.96 -7.59
C LEU A 11 -4.79 -1.74 -8.15
N PHE A 12 -4.33 -1.79 -9.40
CA PHE A 12 -3.63 -0.66 -10.00
C PHE A 12 -4.52 0.56 -10.16
N ALA A 13 -5.75 0.37 -10.63
CA ALA A 13 -6.74 1.44 -10.72
C ALA A 13 -7.05 2.06 -9.34
N ALA A 14 -7.15 1.23 -8.30
CA ALA A 14 -7.38 1.67 -6.92
C ALA A 14 -6.20 2.45 -6.32
N LEU A 15 -4.96 2.09 -6.66
CA LEU A 15 -3.78 2.83 -6.25
C LEU A 15 -3.71 4.17 -6.97
N GLU A 16 -3.92 4.20 -8.29
CA GLU A 16 -3.93 5.42 -9.09
C GLU A 16 -5.00 6.41 -8.64
N SER A 17 -6.21 5.94 -8.31
CA SER A 17 -7.29 6.80 -7.80
C SER A 17 -6.95 7.48 -6.48
N ARG A 18 -5.97 6.95 -5.73
CA ARG A 18 -5.44 7.51 -4.48
C ARG A 18 -4.13 8.26 -4.65
N GLY A 19 -3.77 8.61 -5.90
CA GLY A 19 -2.61 9.42 -6.21
C GLY A 19 -1.29 8.66 -6.23
N TRP A 20 -1.31 7.33 -6.22
CA TRP A 20 -0.11 6.56 -6.49
C TRP A 20 0.29 6.71 -7.96
N SER A 21 1.59 6.63 -8.24
CA SER A 21 2.11 6.92 -9.57
C SER A 21 3.14 5.91 -10.03
N TRP A 22 3.11 5.60 -11.33
CA TRP A 22 4.10 4.75 -11.98
C TRP A 22 5.35 5.54 -12.35
N ASN A 23 6.51 4.99 -12.00
CA ASN A 23 7.79 5.51 -12.43
C ASN A 23 8.82 4.38 -12.54
N GLU A 24 9.43 4.22 -13.73
CA GLU A 24 10.53 3.28 -14.00
C GLU A 24 10.30 1.84 -13.48
N GLY A 25 9.09 1.30 -13.66
CA GLY A 25 8.76 -0.07 -13.25
C GLY A 25 8.41 -0.22 -11.76
N PHE A 26 8.27 0.89 -11.04
CA PHE A 26 7.78 0.94 -9.67
C PHE A 26 6.50 1.75 -9.57
N ILE A 27 5.73 1.48 -8.51
CA ILE A 27 4.52 2.23 -8.15
C ILE A 27 4.82 2.94 -6.83
N TYR A 28 4.85 4.26 -6.84
CA TYR A 28 5.17 5.10 -5.70
C TYR A 28 3.91 5.61 -5.02
N ALA A 29 3.91 5.57 -3.70
CA ALA A 29 2.88 6.22 -2.89
C ALA A 29 2.96 7.76 -3.01
N PRO A 30 1.88 8.50 -2.69
CA PRO A 30 1.81 9.95 -2.86
C PRO A 30 2.96 10.72 -2.18
N HIS A 31 3.37 10.31 -0.99
CA HIS A 31 4.48 10.95 -0.27
C HIS A 31 5.84 10.30 -0.51
N ARG A 32 5.91 9.30 -1.41
CA ARG A 32 7.11 8.54 -1.78
C ARG A 32 7.83 7.88 -0.60
N SER A 33 7.12 7.65 0.51
CA SER A 33 7.68 6.92 1.65
C SER A 33 7.61 5.40 1.47
N LEU A 34 6.85 4.95 0.47
CA LEU A 34 6.63 3.57 0.11
C LEU A 34 6.57 3.43 -1.42
N TRP A 35 7.07 2.30 -1.91
CA TRP A 35 6.98 1.92 -3.32
C TRP A 35 6.80 0.42 -3.44
N LEU A 36 6.15 0.01 -4.52
CA LEU A 36 5.93 -1.39 -4.90
C LEU A 36 6.63 -1.66 -6.23
N LEU A 37 7.12 -2.87 -6.44
CA LEU A 37 7.64 -3.29 -7.74
C LEU A 37 6.47 -3.53 -8.69
N GLY A 38 6.39 -2.84 -9.82
CA GLY A 38 5.26 -2.94 -10.75
C GLY A 38 5.04 -4.35 -11.32
N SER A 39 6.12 -5.12 -11.49
CA SER A 39 6.05 -6.50 -11.99
C SER A 39 5.62 -7.53 -10.94
N ALA A 40 5.83 -7.22 -9.65
CA ALA A 40 5.43 -8.06 -8.52
C ALA A 40 5.14 -7.18 -7.30
N PRO A 41 3.99 -6.47 -7.28
CA PRO A 41 3.73 -5.43 -6.29
C PRO A 41 3.45 -5.99 -4.89
N TRP A 42 3.24 -7.30 -4.79
CA TRP A 42 3.12 -8.04 -3.55
C TRP A 42 3.78 -9.40 -3.69
N THR A 43 4.06 -10.02 -2.54
CA THR A 43 4.58 -11.39 -2.44
C THR A 43 3.54 -12.24 -1.74
N GLY A 44 3.27 -13.46 -2.22
CA GLY A 44 2.23 -14.33 -1.63
C GLY A 44 0.84 -13.96 -2.11
N ASP A 45 -0.18 -14.16 -1.28
CA ASP A 45 -1.55 -13.82 -1.60
C ASP A 45 -2.05 -12.52 -0.95
N LEU A 46 -3.22 -12.08 -1.38
CA LEU A 46 -3.78 -10.78 -1.00
C LEU A 46 -4.08 -10.68 0.51
N PRO A 47 -4.69 -11.70 1.16
CA PRO A 47 -4.85 -11.70 2.61
C PRO A 47 -3.53 -11.57 3.36
N ASP A 48 -2.53 -12.39 3.02
CA ASP A 48 -1.20 -12.35 3.67
C ASP A 48 -0.50 -11.00 3.47
N PHE A 49 -0.66 -10.41 2.27
CA PHE A 49 -0.10 -9.09 2.00
C PHE A 49 -0.79 -7.99 2.80
N HIS A 50 -2.12 -8.04 2.88
CA HIS A 50 -2.91 -7.10 3.69
C HIS A 50 -2.53 -7.20 5.17
N GLU A 51 -2.43 -8.40 5.75
CA GLU A 51 -2.02 -8.59 7.15
C GLU A 51 -0.63 -8.01 7.42
N ARG A 52 0.34 -8.24 6.53
CA ARG A 52 1.68 -7.66 6.67
C ARG A 52 1.66 -6.13 6.63
N MET A 53 0.82 -5.52 5.78
CA MET A 53 0.69 -4.07 5.69
C MET A 53 -0.04 -3.50 6.91
N GLN A 54 -1.04 -4.19 7.46
CA GLN A 54 -1.64 -3.83 8.75
C GLN A 54 -0.61 -3.88 9.89
N GLY A 55 0.21 -4.94 9.94
CA GLY A 55 1.29 -5.05 10.91
C GLY A 55 2.38 -3.99 10.73
N ARG A 56 2.61 -3.51 9.50
CA ARG A 56 3.48 -2.34 9.24
C ARG A 56 2.83 -1.06 9.75
N LEU A 57 1.56 -0.82 9.44
CA LEU A 57 0.82 0.37 9.88
C LEU A 57 0.83 0.50 11.41
N ALA A 58 0.50 -0.59 12.11
CA ALA A 58 0.55 -0.63 13.56
C ALA A 58 1.96 -0.28 14.08
N ARG A 59 3.01 -0.90 13.53
CA ARG A 59 4.39 -0.56 13.92
C ARG A 59 4.73 0.91 13.70
N VAL A 60 4.38 1.48 12.55
CA VAL A 60 4.63 2.90 12.27
C VAL A 60 3.89 3.77 13.29
N GLU A 61 2.66 3.44 13.65
CA GLU A 61 1.88 4.16 14.67
C GLU A 61 2.58 4.13 16.05
N TRP A 62 3.08 2.97 16.47
CA TRP A 62 3.80 2.83 17.75
C TRP A 62 5.17 3.52 17.78
N LEU A 63 5.88 3.57 16.65
CA LEU A 63 7.24 4.12 16.55
C LEU A 63 7.28 5.66 16.35
N SER A 64 6.16 6.36 16.53
CA SER A 64 6.10 7.84 16.45
C SER A 64 7.26 8.56 17.19
N PRO A 65 7.71 8.12 18.37
CA PRO A 65 8.82 8.76 19.08
C PRO A 65 10.21 8.55 18.45
N GLU A 66 10.38 7.60 17.54
CA GLU A 66 11.68 7.27 16.91
C GLU A 66 11.95 8.06 15.63
N TYR A 67 10.93 8.75 15.10
CA TYR A 67 11.10 9.63 13.96
C TYR A 67 11.52 11.02 14.45
N ASP A 68 12.72 11.45 14.05
CA ASP A 68 13.23 12.80 14.34
C ASP A 68 12.34 13.91 13.73
N ASP A 69 11.55 13.57 12.70
CA ASP A 69 10.61 14.47 12.02
C ASP A 69 9.15 13.93 12.08
N PRO A 70 8.26 14.56 12.87
CA PRO A 70 6.84 14.23 12.92
C PRO A 70 6.11 14.36 11.58
N HIS A 71 6.57 15.23 10.68
CA HIS A 71 5.98 15.35 9.34
C HIS A 71 6.35 14.16 8.46
N TYR A 72 7.57 13.65 8.58
CA TYR A 72 7.98 12.43 7.91
C TYR A 72 7.20 11.23 8.44
N HIS A 73 7.04 11.11 9.76
CA HIS A 73 6.22 10.06 10.38
C HIS A 73 4.79 10.04 9.82
N ARG A 74 4.13 11.20 9.76
CA ARG A 74 2.78 11.32 9.18
C ARG A 74 2.71 10.87 7.72
N LYS A 75 3.69 11.26 6.89
CA LYS A 75 3.75 10.83 5.48
C LYS A 75 3.86 9.30 5.35
N VAL A 76 4.67 8.67 6.20
CA VAL A 76 4.80 7.21 6.25
C VAL A 76 3.47 6.56 6.67
N MET A 77 2.80 7.11 7.68
CA MET A 77 1.47 6.63 8.09
C MET A 77 0.46 6.74 6.96
N ASP A 78 0.34 7.90 6.32
CA ASP A 78 -0.63 8.18 5.25
C ASP A 78 -0.43 7.24 4.06
N ASP A 79 0.81 7.09 3.57
CA ASP A 79 1.13 6.18 2.47
C ASP A 79 0.82 4.71 2.83
N THR A 80 1.10 4.30 4.08
CA THR A 80 0.85 2.93 4.54
C THR A 80 -0.64 2.65 4.70
N ALA A 81 -1.37 3.57 5.31
CA ALA A 81 -2.82 3.48 5.48
C ALA A 81 -3.52 3.44 4.12
N SER A 82 -3.10 4.29 3.18
CA SER A 82 -3.62 4.26 1.82
C SER A 82 -3.51 2.89 1.17
N LEU A 83 -2.38 2.19 1.33
CA LEU A 83 -2.21 0.84 0.80
C LEU A 83 -3.11 -0.18 1.52
N VAL A 84 -3.14 -0.15 2.85
CA VAL A 84 -3.98 -1.05 3.66
C VAL A 84 -5.44 -0.95 3.23
N ASP A 85 -5.95 0.27 3.07
CA ASP A 85 -7.33 0.51 2.67
C ASP A 85 -7.64 -0.01 1.26
N VAL A 86 -6.67 0.05 0.32
CA VAL A 86 -6.86 -0.50 -1.04
C VAL A 86 -6.99 -2.01 -0.96
N LEU A 87 -6.10 -2.66 -0.21
CA LEU A 87 -6.09 -4.11 -0.05
C LEU A 87 -7.36 -4.59 0.66
N ALA A 88 -7.84 -3.87 1.67
CA ALA A 88 -9.09 -4.17 2.37
C ALA A 88 -10.31 -4.08 1.44
N ALA A 89 -10.37 -3.07 0.56
CA ALA A 89 -11.46 -2.92 -0.41
C ALA A 89 -11.49 -4.10 -1.41
N LEU A 90 -10.33 -4.49 -1.94
CA LEU A 90 -10.20 -5.63 -2.84
C LEU A 90 -10.60 -6.95 -2.17
N LEU A 91 -10.19 -7.17 -0.92
CA LEU A 91 -10.57 -8.35 -0.14
C LEU A 91 -12.08 -8.41 0.14
N ALA A 92 -12.72 -7.26 0.32
CA ALA A 92 -14.16 -7.16 0.51
C ALA A 92 -14.96 -7.31 -0.79
N GLY A 93 -14.29 -7.42 -1.95
CA GLY A 93 -14.94 -7.42 -3.26
C GLY A 93 -15.64 -6.11 -3.59
N LYS A 94 -15.19 -5.00 -2.97
CA LYS A 94 -15.75 -3.67 -3.19
C LYS A 94 -14.88 -2.91 -4.19
N PRO A 95 -15.48 -2.11 -5.08
CA PRO A 95 -14.71 -1.13 -5.84
C PRO A 95 -14.03 -0.17 -4.83
N ALA A 96 -12.74 0.03 -5.03
CA ALA A 96 -11.84 0.74 -4.11
C ALA A 96 -11.76 2.25 -4.36
#